data_AF-A0A6G9ZCJ2-F1
#
_entry.id   AF-A0A6G9ZCJ2-F1
#
_cell.length_a   1.000
_cell.length_b   1.000
_cell.length_c   1.000
_cell.angle_alpha   90.00
_cell.angle_beta   90.00
_cell.angle_gamma   90.00
#
_symmetry.space_group_name_H-M   'P 1'
#
loop_
_entity.id
_entity.type
_entity.pdbx_description
1 polymer ?
#
loop_
_entity_poly.entity_id
_entity_poly.type
_entity_poly.pdbx_seq_one_letter_code
_entity_poly.pdbx_strand_id
1 'polypeptide(L)'
;MTSPAVAKPAILSVDDDPGVSRAVVRDLRRRYGADYRILRAESGASALEALREMKLRGQPVAVLIADYRMPGMNGIEFLEHAMDVHPHARRVLLTAYADTNAAIEAINVVDLDHYLLKPWDPPEEKLYPVVDALLESWRGDDRRPVYETKVIGHRWSARCSQVREFLARNQLPYRWYLADEPEGARLLKAAGANPEQCPVVIDPAGDTLITPTDSELAGRVGLSTDPTGDFYDLIVVGGGPAGLGAAVYGASEGLRTVLVERTATGGQAGQSSRIENYLGFPDGLSGAQLADRARRQAVKFGAELVTARQVVGLEICGSARVVRFDDGSSVAAHSVLIATGVNYRHHPAPGVDEFTGRGVYYGSAMTEAADCADRDVYIVGGANSAGQAAVFLSRNANTVHILVRGDSLEKSMSHYLIRQIEQIPNIKVRTGTEVVCAEGDDHLERIVLRDNATGAEDKVEAERLFLFIGAAPETDWLDGLLRRDEDGYVIAGPDLMIEGERPAGWELPRPPGHLETSIPGVFVAGDVRSESAKRVASAVGEGAMAVMLVHRYLAKQ
;
A
#
# COMPACT_ATOMS: atom_id res chain seq x y z
N MET A 1 7.00 40.42 29.15
CA MET A 1 5.85 40.24 28.25
C MET A 1 5.30 38.85 28.48
N THR A 2 4.01 38.71 28.79
CA THR A 2 3.34 37.40 28.82
C THR A 2 3.35 36.80 27.42
N SER A 3 3.73 35.53 27.28
CA SER A 3 3.56 34.81 26.01
C SER A 3 2.10 34.93 25.55
N PRO A 4 1.84 35.13 24.24
CA PRO A 4 0.48 35.08 23.73
C PRO A 4 -0.11 33.71 24.07
N ALA A 5 -1.26 33.70 24.74
CA ALA A 5 -1.93 32.45 25.09
C ALA A 5 -2.25 31.68 23.81
N VAL A 6 -1.74 30.46 23.69
CA VAL A 6 -1.99 29.60 22.52
C VAL A 6 -3.48 29.43 22.36
N ALA A 7 -4.04 29.92 21.25
CA ALA A 7 -5.47 29.92 21.02
C ALA A 7 -5.97 28.46 20.93
N LYS A 8 -7.00 28.12 21.72
CA LYS A 8 -7.61 26.80 21.67
C LYS A 8 -8.08 26.50 20.23
N PRO A 9 -7.72 25.34 19.67
CA PRO A 9 -8.19 24.94 18.35
C PRO A 9 -9.72 24.83 18.33
N ALA A 10 -10.33 25.15 17.18
CA ALA A 10 -11.79 25.11 17.07
C ALA A 10 -12.33 23.77 16.56
N ILE A 11 -13.52 23.41 17.02
CA ILE A 11 -14.38 22.45 16.33
C ILE A 11 -15.55 23.28 15.79
N LEU A 12 -15.74 23.30 14.48
CA LEU A 12 -16.81 24.06 13.83
C LEU A 12 -17.87 23.09 13.33
N SER A 13 -19.12 23.31 13.73
CA SER A 13 -20.28 22.62 13.18
C SER A 13 -21.14 23.59 12.37
N VAL A 14 -21.53 23.19 11.16
CA VAL A 14 -22.45 23.91 10.28
C VAL A 14 -23.62 22.99 9.92
N ASP A 15 -24.83 23.46 10.18
CA ASP A 15 -26.09 22.73 9.99
C ASP A 15 -27.21 23.79 9.99
N ASP A 16 -28.06 23.78 8.95
CA ASP A 16 -29.12 24.76 8.76
C ASP A 16 -30.38 24.46 9.59
N ASP A 17 -30.56 23.22 10.05
CA ASP A 17 -31.64 22.88 10.99
C ASP A 17 -31.28 23.41 12.40
N PRO A 18 -32.04 24.39 12.95
CA PRO A 18 -31.68 24.98 14.24
C PRO A 18 -31.80 24.01 15.42
N GLY A 19 -32.60 22.94 15.32
CA GLY A 19 -32.69 21.88 16.32
C GLY A 19 -31.45 20.99 16.32
N VAL A 20 -31.09 20.47 15.14
CA VAL A 20 -29.94 19.57 14.96
C VAL A 20 -28.62 20.31 15.25
N SER A 21 -28.45 21.51 14.67
CA SER A 21 -27.32 22.41 14.91
C SER A 21 -27.10 22.71 16.40
N ARG A 22 -28.18 22.89 17.19
CA ARG A 22 -28.07 23.07 18.65
C ARG A 22 -27.72 21.77 19.38
N ALA A 23 -28.20 20.62 18.93
CA ALA A 23 -27.91 19.33 19.53
C ALA A 23 -26.42 18.94 19.37
N VAL A 24 -25.88 19.01 18.15
CA VAL A 24 -24.45 18.74 17.88
C VAL A 24 -23.55 19.62 18.76
N VAL A 25 -23.79 20.93 18.75
CA VAL A 25 -22.98 21.90 19.49
C VAL A 25 -23.10 21.72 21.01
N ARG A 26 -24.25 21.29 21.53
CA ARG A 26 -24.45 20.95 22.95
C ARG A 26 -23.58 19.75 23.34
N ASP A 27 -23.64 18.68 22.55
CA ASP A 27 -22.96 17.42 22.85
C ASP A 27 -21.44 17.58 22.70
N LEU A 28 -20.98 18.26 21.63
CA LEU A 28 -19.58 18.66 21.47
C LEU A 28 -19.08 19.53 22.63
N ARG A 29 -19.87 20.52 23.08
CA ARG A 29 -19.47 21.40 24.20
C ARG A 29 -19.40 20.66 25.53
N ARG A 30 -20.26 19.65 25.74
CA ARG A 30 -20.27 18.78 26.94
C ARG A 30 -18.98 17.94 27.05
N ARG A 31 -18.43 17.45 25.93
CA ARG A 31 -17.23 16.60 25.91
C ARG A 31 -15.92 17.38 25.69
N TYR A 32 -15.91 18.36 24.79
CA TYR A 32 -14.68 18.98 24.25
C TYR A 32 -14.47 20.45 24.64
N GLY A 33 -15.45 21.13 25.25
CA GLY A 33 -15.38 22.56 25.53
C GLY A 33 -14.26 23.00 26.50
N ALA A 34 -13.65 22.04 27.21
CA ALA A 34 -12.46 22.27 28.04
C ALA A 34 -11.21 22.56 27.19
N ASP A 35 -11.01 21.83 26.09
CA ASP A 35 -9.79 21.89 25.27
C ASP A 35 -9.99 22.66 23.96
N TYR A 36 -11.21 22.65 23.42
CA TYR A 36 -11.55 23.17 22.09
C TYR A 36 -12.54 24.32 22.12
N ARG A 37 -12.43 25.23 21.15
CA ARG A 37 -13.40 26.31 20.91
C ARG A 37 -14.52 25.78 20.01
N ILE A 38 -15.69 25.49 20.59
CA ILE A 38 -16.83 25.00 19.81
C ILE A 38 -17.55 26.17 19.11
N LEU A 39 -17.54 26.14 17.77
CA LEU A 39 -18.17 27.12 16.90
C LEU A 39 -19.42 26.52 16.22
N ARG A 40 -20.40 27.38 15.98
CA ARG A 40 -21.66 27.06 15.30
C ARG A 40 -21.83 28.02 14.13
N ALA A 41 -22.18 27.50 12.97
CA ALA A 41 -22.63 28.26 11.82
C ALA A 41 -24.00 27.73 11.36
N GLU A 42 -24.79 28.59 10.71
CA GLU A 42 -26.15 28.28 10.24
C GLU A 42 -26.23 28.19 8.71
N SER A 43 -25.10 28.34 8.02
CA SER A 43 -24.95 28.18 6.57
C SER A 43 -23.48 28.00 6.17
N GLY A 44 -23.22 27.32 5.06
CA GLY A 44 -21.86 27.14 4.53
C GLY A 44 -21.12 28.47 4.30
N ALA A 45 -21.82 29.50 3.80
CA ALA A 45 -21.24 30.84 3.61
C ALA A 45 -20.76 31.48 4.92
N SER A 46 -21.57 31.45 5.99
CA SER A 46 -21.19 31.99 7.31
C SER A 46 -20.06 31.19 7.96
N ALA A 47 -20.02 29.87 7.73
CA ALA A 47 -18.92 29.01 8.17
C ALA A 47 -17.60 29.38 7.46
N LEU A 48 -17.61 29.56 6.14
CA LEU A 48 -16.40 29.95 5.37
C LEU A 48 -15.88 31.33 5.77
N GLU A 49 -16.76 32.30 6.06
CA GLU A 49 -16.35 33.61 6.58
C GLU A 49 -15.64 33.47 7.94
N ALA A 50 -16.20 32.70 8.87
CA ALA A 50 -15.55 32.41 10.15
C ALA A 50 -14.20 31.68 10.00
N LEU A 51 -14.10 30.72 9.07
CA LEU A 51 -12.85 30.02 8.77
C LEU A 51 -11.78 30.94 8.20
N ARG A 52 -12.15 31.89 7.33
CA ARG A 52 -11.26 32.91 6.78
C ARG A 52 -10.77 33.87 7.87
N GLU A 53 -11.65 34.35 8.75
CA GLU A 53 -11.23 35.13 9.92
C GLU A 53 -10.25 34.36 10.81
N MET A 54 -10.51 33.08 11.06
CA MET A 54 -9.62 32.23 11.87
C MET A 54 -8.25 32.06 11.22
N LYS A 55 -8.19 31.85 9.90
CA LYS A 55 -6.94 31.74 9.14
C LYS A 55 -6.12 33.03 9.24
N LEU A 56 -6.75 34.20 9.06
CA LEU A 56 -6.11 35.51 9.20
C LEU A 56 -5.60 35.77 10.62
N ARG A 57 -6.25 35.20 11.64
CA ARG A 57 -5.83 35.27 13.06
C ARG A 57 -4.86 34.15 13.49
N GLY A 58 -4.43 33.28 12.57
CA GLY A 58 -3.56 32.14 12.88
C GLY A 58 -4.19 31.10 13.82
N GLN A 59 -5.52 31.05 13.89
CA GLN A 59 -6.24 30.13 14.80
C GLN A 59 -6.47 28.77 14.11
N PRO A 60 -5.99 27.66 14.69
CA PRO A 60 -6.15 26.34 14.08
C PRO A 60 -7.58 25.81 14.22
N VAL A 61 -8.02 25.04 13.23
CA VAL A 61 -9.28 24.29 13.22
C VAL A 61 -8.96 22.80 13.31
N ALA A 62 -9.69 22.09 14.16
CA ALA A 62 -9.51 20.68 14.46
C ALA A 62 -10.44 19.77 13.67
N VAL A 63 -11.74 20.04 13.76
CA VAL A 63 -12.78 19.25 13.10
C VAL A 63 -13.81 20.21 12.49
N LEU A 64 -14.19 19.91 11.25
CA LEU A 64 -15.31 20.49 10.53
C LEU A 64 -16.43 19.44 10.52
N ILE A 65 -17.61 19.78 11.02
CA ILE A 65 -18.79 18.91 11.00
C ILE A 65 -19.89 19.62 10.20
N ALA A 66 -20.17 19.14 8.99
CA ALA A 66 -21.13 19.78 8.08
C ALA A 66 -22.35 18.89 7.83
N ASP A 67 -23.56 19.44 7.85
CA ASP A 67 -24.71 18.73 7.29
C ASP A 67 -24.63 18.63 5.77
N TYR A 68 -25.06 17.50 5.22
CA TYR A 68 -25.11 17.29 3.79
C TYR A 68 -26.09 18.23 3.06
N ARG A 69 -27.31 18.43 3.57
CA ARG A 69 -28.45 19.04 2.84
C ARG A 69 -28.71 20.51 3.19
N MET A 70 -27.66 21.32 3.21
CA MET A 70 -27.78 22.76 3.45
C MET A 70 -28.22 23.56 2.20
N PRO A 71 -29.12 24.57 2.32
CA PRO A 71 -29.53 25.42 1.20
C PRO A 71 -28.39 26.28 0.62
N GLY A 72 -28.30 26.31 -0.71
CA GLY A 72 -27.42 27.21 -1.48
C GLY A 72 -25.93 26.81 -1.53
N MET A 73 -25.45 26.06 -0.54
CA MET A 73 -24.14 25.40 -0.53
C MET A 73 -24.28 24.14 0.33
N ASN A 74 -24.13 22.96 -0.28
CA ASN A 74 -24.27 21.68 0.40
C ASN A 74 -23.05 21.36 1.28
N GLY A 75 -23.13 20.30 2.09
CA GLY A 75 -22.05 19.93 3.01
C GLY A 75 -20.73 19.57 2.36
N ILE A 76 -20.77 18.98 1.16
CA ILE A 76 -19.59 18.57 0.39
C ILE A 76 -18.91 19.82 -0.18
N GLU A 77 -19.67 20.68 -0.86
CA GLU A 77 -19.21 21.98 -1.38
C GLU A 77 -18.62 22.85 -0.28
N PHE A 78 -19.26 22.91 0.90
CA PHE A 78 -18.71 23.63 2.05
C PHE A 78 -17.37 23.05 2.50
N LEU A 79 -17.27 21.73 2.66
CA LEU A 79 -16.04 21.09 3.13
C LEU A 79 -14.90 21.30 2.13
N GLU A 80 -15.17 21.21 0.82
CA GLU A 80 -14.21 21.49 -0.25
C GLU A 80 -13.63 22.92 -0.14
N HIS A 81 -14.49 23.93 -0.13
CA HIS A 81 -14.07 25.33 0.05
C HIS A 81 -13.43 25.60 1.43
N ALA A 82 -13.71 24.78 2.44
CA ALA A 82 -13.09 24.86 3.75
C ALA A 82 -11.66 24.28 3.75
N MET A 83 -11.38 23.26 2.91
CA MET A 83 -10.02 22.71 2.74
C MET A 83 -9.04 23.73 2.17
N ASP A 84 -9.47 24.58 1.21
CA ASP A 84 -8.64 25.68 0.69
C ASP A 84 -8.10 26.60 1.81
N VAL A 85 -8.87 26.74 2.90
CA VAL A 85 -8.56 27.62 4.02
C VAL A 85 -7.86 26.86 5.16
N HIS A 86 -8.33 25.66 5.52
CA HIS A 86 -7.81 24.81 6.60
C HIS A 86 -7.70 23.34 6.14
N PRO A 87 -6.71 22.98 5.30
CA PRO A 87 -6.64 21.65 4.67
C PRO A 87 -6.37 20.51 5.65
N HIS A 88 -5.91 20.82 6.86
CA HIS A 88 -5.60 19.85 7.91
C HIS A 88 -6.72 19.71 8.98
N ALA A 89 -7.90 20.31 8.76
CA ALA A 89 -9.03 20.10 9.64
C ALA A 89 -9.75 18.79 9.25
N ARG A 90 -10.01 17.91 10.23
CA ARG A 90 -10.71 16.64 9.97
C ARG A 90 -12.15 16.91 9.54
N ARG A 91 -12.62 16.20 8.52
CA ARG A 91 -13.90 16.44 7.84
C ARG A 91 -14.92 15.38 8.26
N VAL A 92 -16.07 15.82 8.77
CA VAL A 92 -17.20 14.96 9.14
C VAL A 92 -18.46 15.45 8.42
N LEU A 93 -19.12 14.55 7.70
CA LEU A 93 -20.39 14.81 7.05
C LEU A 93 -21.52 14.21 7.89
N LEU A 94 -22.45 15.04 8.37
CA LEU A 94 -23.71 14.59 8.95
C LEU A 94 -24.71 14.32 7.82
N THR A 95 -25.36 13.16 7.84
CA THR A 95 -26.30 12.77 6.77
C THR A 95 -27.44 11.88 7.28
N ALA A 96 -28.49 11.74 6.48
CA ALA A 96 -29.65 10.89 6.76
C ALA A 96 -29.56 9.55 6.01
N TYR A 97 -30.37 8.58 6.46
CA TYR A 97 -30.36 7.17 6.01
C TYR A 97 -30.59 6.91 4.49
N ALA A 98 -30.85 7.94 3.69
CA ALA A 98 -31.20 7.84 2.28
C ALA A 98 -30.10 8.29 1.30
N ASP A 99 -29.02 8.91 1.79
CA ASP A 99 -28.04 9.63 0.97
C ASP A 99 -26.68 8.89 0.81
N THR A 100 -26.68 7.56 0.87
CA THR A 100 -25.46 6.72 0.86
C THR A 100 -24.58 6.95 -0.38
N ASN A 101 -25.18 7.22 -1.55
CA ASN A 101 -24.42 7.52 -2.77
C ASN A 101 -23.66 8.86 -2.67
N ALA A 102 -24.21 9.85 -1.96
CA ALA A 102 -23.55 11.13 -1.75
C ALA A 102 -22.41 11.03 -0.71
N ALA A 103 -22.51 10.11 0.25
CA ALA A 103 -21.38 9.80 1.14
C ALA A 103 -20.22 9.16 0.35
N ILE A 104 -20.50 8.31 -0.64
CA ILE A 104 -19.49 7.76 -1.56
C ILE A 104 -18.85 8.87 -2.40
N GLU A 105 -19.63 9.82 -2.91
CA GLU A 105 -19.12 10.99 -3.65
C GLU A 105 -18.24 11.89 -2.75
N ALA A 106 -18.68 12.19 -1.53
CA ALA A 106 -17.92 12.98 -0.55
C ALA A 106 -16.55 12.37 -0.19
N ILE A 107 -16.47 11.04 -0.05
CA ILE A 107 -15.21 10.33 0.20
C ILE A 107 -14.24 10.48 -0.98
N ASN A 108 -14.74 10.45 -2.23
CA ASN A 108 -13.90 10.53 -3.42
C ASN A 108 -13.50 11.96 -3.81
N VAL A 109 -14.32 12.97 -3.50
CA VAL A 109 -14.11 14.37 -3.92
C VAL A 109 -13.41 15.22 -2.85
N VAL A 110 -13.73 15.01 -1.56
CA VAL A 110 -13.30 15.90 -0.47
C VAL A 110 -12.44 15.18 0.59
N ASP A 111 -12.06 13.92 0.33
CA ASP A 111 -11.26 13.08 1.23
C ASP A 111 -11.87 13.05 2.65
N LEU A 112 -13.17 12.73 2.70
CA LEU A 112 -13.97 12.78 3.92
C LEU A 112 -13.46 11.79 4.99
N ASP A 113 -12.93 12.30 6.12
CA ASP A 113 -12.40 11.45 7.19
C ASP A 113 -13.48 10.58 7.87
N HIS A 114 -14.74 11.05 7.96
CA HIS A 114 -15.87 10.25 8.43
C HIS A 114 -17.26 10.79 7.99
N TYR A 115 -18.29 9.93 7.98
CA TYR A 115 -19.69 10.39 7.93
C TYR A 115 -20.47 9.86 9.14
N LEU A 116 -21.38 10.68 9.66
CA LEU A 116 -22.21 10.39 10.82
C LEU A 116 -23.69 10.41 10.44
N LEU A 117 -24.41 9.34 10.80
CA LEU A 117 -25.85 9.24 10.55
C LEU A 117 -26.66 9.97 11.62
N LYS A 118 -27.59 10.82 11.19
CA LYS A 118 -28.62 11.42 12.05
C LYS A 118 -29.74 10.37 12.29
N PRO A 119 -30.22 10.15 13.53
CA PRO A 119 -29.74 10.69 14.80
C PRO A 119 -28.57 9.89 15.40
N TRP A 120 -27.61 10.61 16.00
CA TRP A 120 -26.42 10.05 16.65
C TRP A 120 -26.63 9.72 18.14
N ASP A 121 -27.88 9.57 18.61
CA ASP A 121 -28.16 9.22 20.00
C ASP A 121 -28.00 7.69 20.22
N PRO A 122 -27.32 7.23 21.29
CA PRO A 122 -26.60 8.02 22.28
C PRO A 122 -25.23 8.53 21.76
N PRO A 123 -24.85 9.80 22.05
CA PRO A 123 -23.61 10.38 21.53
C PRO A 123 -22.36 9.68 22.06
N GLU A 124 -22.42 9.02 23.22
CA GLU A 124 -21.35 8.21 23.78
C GLU A 124 -20.96 7.01 22.90
N GLU A 125 -21.87 6.48 22.08
CA GLU A 125 -21.60 5.35 21.17
C GLU A 125 -21.30 5.79 19.74
N LYS A 126 -21.94 6.88 19.27
CA LYS A 126 -21.95 7.25 17.84
C LYS A 126 -21.17 8.51 17.50
N LEU A 127 -21.12 9.51 18.40
CA LEU A 127 -20.51 10.81 18.12
C LEU A 127 -19.11 10.92 18.73
N TYR A 128 -18.96 10.64 20.03
CA TYR A 128 -17.68 10.83 20.71
C TYR A 128 -16.57 9.88 20.24
N PRO A 129 -16.78 8.58 19.97
CA PRO A 129 -15.69 7.71 19.51
C PRO A 129 -15.09 8.16 18.17
N VAL A 130 -15.93 8.68 17.27
CA VAL A 130 -15.52 9.24 15.98
C VAL A 130 -14.73 10.53 16.18
N VAL A 131 -15.28 11.49 16.94
CA VAL A 131 -14.60 12.78 17.17
C VAL A 131 -13.32 12.60 18.00
N ASP A 132 -13.28 11.68 18.98
CA ASP A 132 -12.08 11.34 19.75
C ASP A 132 -10.97 10.80 18.82
N ALA A 133 -11.28 9.85 17.93
CA ALA A 133 -10.31 9.29 16.98
C ALA A 133 -9.81 10.33 15.95
N LEU A 134 -10.69 11.20 15.45
CA LEU A 134 -10.31 12.29 14.54
C LEU A 134 -9.44 13.33 15.25
N LEU A 135 -9.75 13.67 16.50
CA LEU A 135 -8.95 14.60 17.30
C LEU A 135 -7.59 14.02 17.69
N GLU A 136 -7.50 12.71 17.96
CA GLU A 136 -6.24 12.01 18.16
C GLU A 136 -5.39 12.02 16.88
N SER A 137 -5.98 11.65 15.74
CA SER A 137 -5.35 11.72 14.43
C SER A 137 -4.92 13.15 14.04
N TRP A 138 -5.67 14.17 14.45
CA TRP A 138 -5.31 15.58 14.25
C TRP A 138 -4.24 16.08 15.23
N ARG A 139 -4.16 15.51 16.45
CA ARG A 139 -3.07 15.78 17.41
C ARG A 139 -1.77 15.10 17.00
N GLY A 140 -1.84 13.95 16.31
CA GLY A 140 -0.69 13.24 15.75
C GLY A 140 -0.05 13.92 14.53
N ASP A 141 -0.83 14.67 13.75
CA ASP A 141 -0.29 15.55 12.70
C ASP A 141 0.42 16.76 13.33
N ASP A 142 1.74 16.68 13.44
CA ASP A 142 2.60 17.69 14.10
C ASP A 142 2.83 18.95 13.23
N ARG A 143 2.86 20.13 13.87
CA ARG A 143 2.15 21.31 13.32
C ARG A 143 3.04 22.43 12.80
N ARG A 144 3.53 22.29 11.56
CA ARG A 144 4.49 23.22 10.93
C ARG A 144 4.22 23.45 9.41
N PRO A 145 4.72 24.52 8.77
CA PRO A 145 4.39 24.88 7.38
C PRO A 145 5.06 24.03 6.27
N VAL A 146 4.27 23.29 5.48
CA VAL A 146 4.64 22.49 4.28
C VAL A 146 5.75 21.45 4.50
N TYR A 147 5.37 20.33 5.12
CA TYR A 147 6.25 19.23 5.58
C TYR A 147 6.12 17.95 4.74
N GLU A 148 5.85 18.05 3.44
CA GLU A 148 5.85 16.88 2.55
C GLU A 148 7.24 16.65 1.94
N THR A 149 7.63 15.37 1.87
CA THR A 149 8.79 14.89 1.13
C THR A 149 8.65 15.26 -0.34
N LYS A 150 9.68 15.83 -0.95
CA LYS A 150 9.68 16.24 -2.36
C LYS A 150 10.63 15.33 -3.11
N VAL A 151 10.16 14.73 -4.19
CA VAL A 151 10.99 13.92 -5.08
C VAL A 151 11.10 14.68 -6.39
N ILE A 152 12.32 14.98 -6.82
CA ILE A 152 12.60 15.68 -8.07
C ILE A 152 13.38 14.75 -8.99
N GLY A 153 12.95 14.62 -10.25
CA GLY A 153 13.65 13.77 -11.20
C GLY A 153 13.03 13.73 -12.60
N HIS A 154 13.44 12.71 -13.37
CA HIS A 154 12.98 12.52 -14.75
C HIS A 154 11.92 11.42 -14.81
N ARG A 155 10.85 11.65 -15.59
CA ARG A 155 9.77 10.66 -15.80
C ARG A 155 10.22 9.31 -16.39
N TRP A 156 11.36 9.30 -17.07
CA TRP A 156 11.94 8.13 -17.73
C TRP A 156 13.13 7.52 -16.97
N SER A 157 13.41 7.99 -15.75
CA SER A 157 14.42 7.39 -14.89
C SER A 157 13.82 6.24 -14.08
N ALA A 158 14.31 5.02 -14.31
CA ALA A 158 13.91 3.83 -13.55
C ALA A 158 14.11 4.03 -12.04
N ARG A 159 15.20 4.69 -11.61
CA ARG A 159 15.44 4.98 -10.19
C ARG A 159 14.45 6.00 -9.62
N CYS A 160 13.98 6.96 -10.43
CA CYS A 160 12.91 7.87 -10.01
C CYS A 160 11.60 7.10 -9.77
N SER A 161 11.20 6.20 -10.69
CA SER A 161 10.01 5.37 -10.50
C SER A 161 10.14 4.46 -9.26
N GLN A 162 11.30 3.82 -9.05
CA GLN A 162 11.56 3.03 -7.83
C GLN A 162 11.40 3.83 -6.53
N VAL A 163 11.97 5.04 -6.44
CA VAL A 163 11.83 5.91 -5.25
C VAL A 163 10.38 6.32 -5.02
N ARG A 164 9.63 6.65 -6.09
CA ARG A 164 8.20 6.94 -5.99
C ARG A 164 7.40 5.73 -5.52
N GLU A 165 7.69 4.54 -6.05
CA GLU A 165 7.00 3.31 -5.65
C GLU A 165 7.31 2.93 -4.19
N PHE A 166 8.56 3.07 -3.76
CA PHE A 166 8.99 2.84 -2.38
C PHE A 166 8.21 3.72 -1.39
N LEU A 167 8.13 5.03 -1.65
CA LEU A 167 7.39 5.97 -0.81
C LEU A 167 5.88 5.68 -0.82
N ALA A 168 5.30 5.46 -2.01
CA ALA A 168 3.88 5.13 -2.16
C ALA A 168 3.48 3.85 -1.41
N ARG A 169 4.27 2.77 -1.56
CA ARG A 169 3.98 1.47 -0.92
C ARG A 169 4.18 1.51 0.60
N ASN A 170 5.09 2.32 1.10
CA ASN A 170 5.24 2.60 2.54
C ASN A 170 4.23 3.64 3.08
N GLN A 171 3.31 4.14 2.24
CA GLN A 171 2.29 5.15 2.58
C GLN A 171 2.89 6.45 3.14
N LEU A 172 4.05 6.83 2.60
CA LEU A 172 4.73 8.07 2.93
C LEU A 172 4.26 9.14 1.93
N PRO A 173 3.63 10.24 2.39
CA PRO A 173 3.19 11.30 1.50
C PRO A 173 4.41 11.97 0.86
N TYR A 174 4.37 12.14 -0.45
CA TYR A 174 5.39 12.84 -1.21
C TYR A 174 4.79 13.61 -2.37
N ARG A 175 5.50 14.65 -2.81
CA ARG A 175 5.18 15.42 -4.01
C ARG A 175 6.25 15.23 -5.07
N TRP A 176 5.81 14.82 -6.26
CA TRP A 176 6.65 14.64 -7.44
C TRP A 176 6.81 15.96 -8.20
N TYR A 177 8.03 16.25 -8.64
CA TYR A 177 8.38 17.38 -9.50
C TYR A 177 9.28 16.90 -10.64
N LEU A 178 8.99 17.33 -11.86
CA LEU A 178 9.86 17.02 -13.00
C LEU A 178 11.06 17.96 -13.03
N ALA A 179 12.25 17.41 -13.27
CA ALA A 179 13.52 18.14 -13.22
C ALA A 179 13.66 19.24 -14.29
N ASP A 180 12.94 19.09 -15.40
CA ASP A 180 12.84 20.04 -16.52
C ASP A 180 11.75 21.12 -16.33
N GLU A 181 10.83 20.94 -15.37
CA GLU A 181 9.83 21.96 -15.04
C GLU A 181 10.42 23.12 -14.22
N PRO A 182 9.87 24.35 -14.33
CA PRO A 182 10.42 25.53 -13.67
C PRO A 182 10.57 25.42 -12.15
N GLU A 183 9.69 24.67 -11.48
CA GLU A 183 9.74 24.49 -10.03
C GLU A 183 10.69 23.35 -9.61
N GLY A 184 10.72 22.23 -10.35
CA GLY A 184 11.71 21.17 -10.12
C GLY A 184 13.14 21.65 -10.34
N ALA A 185 13.38 22.43 -11.39
CA ALA A 185 14.68 23.05 -11.65
C ALA A 185 15.12 24.03 -10.54
N ARG A 186 14.18 24.76 -9.92
CA ARG A 186 14.45 25.60 -8.74
C ARG A 186 14.81 24.76 -7.51
N LEU A 187 14.07 23.68 -7.26
CA LEU A 187 14.31 22.78 -6.14
C LEU A 187 15.66 22.07 -6.26
N LEU A 188 16.05 21.57 -7.43
CA LEU A 188 17.38 21.01 -7.69
C LEU A 188 18.49 22.02 -7.40
N LYS A 189 18.34 23.24 -7.92
CA LYS A 189 19.31 24.32 -7.68
C LYS A 189 19.40 24.71 -6.20
N ALA A 190 18.29 24.71 -5.47
CA ALA A 190 18.27 24.96 -4.02
C ALA A 190 18.91 23.80 -3.23
N ALA A 191 18.75 22.57 -3.71
CA ALA A 191 19.38 21.37 -3.16
C ALA A 191 20.88 21.22 -3.51
N GLY A 192 21.44 22.11 -4.34
CA GLY A 192 22.82 22.03 -4.80
C GLY A 192 23.10 20.91 -5.81
N ALA A 193 22.05 20.33 -6.40
CA ALA A 193 22.14 19.22 -7.35
C ALA A 193 21.88 19.66 -8.79
N ASN A 194 22.31 18.84 -9.75
CA ASN A 194 22.02 19.01 -11.17
C ASN A 194 21.00 17.95 -11.66
N PRO A 195 20.41 18.10 -12.88
CA PRO A 195 19.44 17.14 -13.39
C PRO A 195 19.97 15.72 -13.67
N GLU A 196 21.29 15.53 -13.83
CA GLU A 196 21.91 14.22 -14.05
C GLU A 196 22.02 13.41 -12.74
N GLN A 197 21.94 14.08 -11.60
CA GLN A 197 22.01 13.51 -10.25
C GLN A 197 20.64 13.13 -9.67
N CYS A 198 19.63 12.95 -10.53
CA CYS A 198 18.27 12.59 -10.13
C CYS A 198 18.09 11.07 -9.92
N PRO A 199 17.21 10.62 -8.99
CA PRO A 199 16.29 11.41 -8.19
C PRO A 199 16.96 12.14 -7.02
N VAL A 200 16.51 13.37 -6.78
CA VAL A 200 16.81 14.11 -5.54
C VAL A 200 15.58 14.06 -4.65
N VAL A 201 15.76 13.64 -3.39
CA VAL A 201 14.70 13.63 -2.37
C VAL A 201 15.00 14.72 -1.36
N ILE A 202 14.04 15.60 -1.12
CA ILE A 202 14.11 16.63 -0.06
C ILE A 202 13.10 16.25 1.01
N ASP A 203 13.58 16.02 2.23
CA ASP A 203 12.74 15.59 3.34
C ASP A 203 11.86 16.74 3.91
N PRO A 204 10.96 16.45 4.86
CA PRO A 204 10.16 17.48 5.54
C PRO A 204 10.95 18.53 6.33
N ALA A 205 12.19 18.24 6.74
CA ALA A 205 13.08 19.17 7.42
C ALA A 205 13.85 20.09 6.45
N GLY A 206 13.90 19.72 5.15
CA GLY A 206 14.62 20.42 4.10
C GLY A 206 15.98 19.80 3.76
N ASP A 207 16.35 18.67 4.38
CA ASP A 207 17.58 17.96 4.09
C ASP A 207 17.47 17.19 2.76
N THR A 208 18.59 17.09 2.05
CA THR A 208 18.64 16.58 0.68
C THR A 208 19.37 15.24 0.61
N LEU A 209 18.77 14.28 -0.10
CA LEU A 209 19.40 13.04 -0.53
C LEU A 209 19.51 13.04 -2.06
N ILE A 210 20.69 12.74 -2.57
CA ILE A 210 20.99 12.71 -4.01
C ILE A 210 21.19 11.25 -4.42
N THR A 211 20.33 10.74 -5.31
CA THR A 211 20.27 9.34 -5.72
C THR A 211 20.37 8.35 -4.54
N PRO A 212 19.52 8.48 -3.49
CA PRO A 212 19.63 7.62 -2.32
C PRO A 212 19.40 6.15 -2.66
N THR A 213 20.03 5.27 -1.90
CA THR A 213 19.63 3.85 -1.76
C THR A 213 18.29 3.72 -1.02
N ASP A 214 17.64 2.56 -1.10
CA ASP A 214 16.38 2.33 -0.38
C ASP A 214 16.57 2.37 1.14
N SER A 215 17.72 1.94 1.66
CA SER A 215 18.04 2.02 3.10
C SER A 215 18.28 3.45 3.58
N GLU A 216 19.02 4.28 2.81
CA GLU A 216 19.18 5.71 3.13
C GLU A 216 17.83 6.45 3.09
N LEU A 217 17.00 6.13 2.10
CA LEU A 217 15.65 6.67 1.99
C LEU A 217 14.78 6.26 3.18
N ALA A 218 14.79 4.97 3.54
CA ALA A 218 14.04 4.41 4.66
C ALA A 218 14.41 5.05 6.01
N GLY A 219 15.70 5.11 6.34
CA GLY A 219 16.18 5.73 7.58
C GLY A 219 15.84 7.22 7.65
N ARG A 220 15.90 7.92 6.50
CA ARG A 220 15.54 9.35 6.39
C ARG A 220 14.05 9.62 6.63
N VAL A 221 13.17 8.73 6.18
CA VAL A 221 11.70 8.87 6.32
C VAL A 221 11.14 8.19 7.58
N GLY A 222 12.01 7.77 8.50
CA GLY A 222 11.60 7.23 9.81
C GLY A 222 11.14 5.77 9.81
N LEU A 223 11.52 4.98 8.80
CA LEU A 223 11.34 3.53 8.81
C LEU A 223 12.54 2.85 9.52
N SER A 224 12.28 1.77 10.26
CA SER A 224 13.37 0.98 10.87
C SER A 224 14.05 0.12 9.81
N THR A 225 15.36 0.28 9.65
CA THR A 225 16.21 -0.43 8.68
C THR A 225 16.99 -1.59 9.28
N ASP A 226 17.09 -1.63 10.61
CA ASP A 226 17.93 -2.54 11.37
C ASP A 226 17.14 -3.18 12.52
N PRO A 227 17.39 -4.47 12.85
CA PRO A 227 16.86 -5.08 14.07
C PRO A 227 17.50 -4.48 15.33
N THR A 228 16.71 -4.29 16.38
CA THR A 228 17.14 -3.79 17.70
C THR A 228 17.78 -4.84 18.59
N GLY A 229 17.83 -6.11 18.17
CA GLY A 229 18.51 -7.17 18.89
C GLY A 229 19.15 -8.21 17.98
N ASP A 230 20.09 -8.97 18.55
CA ASP A 230 20.83 -9.99 17.81
C ASP A 230 20.10 -11.36 17.77
N PHE A 231 19.07 -11.54 18.61
CA PHE A 231 18.38 -12.82 18.80
C PHE A 231 16.88 -12.70 19.08
N TYR A 232 16.08 -13.52 18.38
CA TYR A 232 14.61 -13.57 18.42
C TYR A 232 14.08 -15.00 18.61
N ASP A 233 12.79 -15.14 18.96
CA ASP A 233 12.13 -16.45 18.94
C ASP A 233 11.72 -16.84 17.51
N LEU A 234 11.28 -15.84 16.74
CA LEU A 234 10.81 -15.97 15.37
C LEU A 234 11.29 -14.80 14.50
N ILE A 235 12.01 -15.11 13.41
CA ILE A 235 12.23 -14.19 12.29
C ILE A 235 11.22 -14.53 11.18
N VAL A 236 10.50 -13.54 10.69
CA VAL A 236 9.60 -13.64 9.52
C VAL A 236 10.25 -12.93 8.35
N VAL A 237 10.54 -13.64 7.26
CA VAL A 237 11.18 -13.09 6.06
C VAL A 237 10.12 -12.84 4.99
N GLY A 238 9.80 -11.57 4.74
CA GLY A 238 8.82 -11.11 3.76
C GLY A 238 7.60 -10.45 4.42
N GLY A 239 7.30 -9.22 4.01
CA GLY A 239 6.21 -8.38 4.51
C GLY A 239 4.86 -8.59 3.82
N GLY A 240 4.67 -9.70 3.09
CA GLY A 240 3.39 -10.03 2.44
C GLY A 240 2.29 -10.44 3.43
N PRO A 241 1.07 -10.78 2.95
CA PRO A 241 -0.05 -11.13 3.83
C PRO A 241 0.24 -12.31 4.78
N ALA A 242 1.02 -13.31 4.34
CA ALA A 242 1.46 -14.41 5.19
C ALA A 242 2.42 -13.93 6.30
N GLY A 243 3.43 -13.13 5.96
CA GLY A 243 4.37 -12.62 6.95
C GLY A 243 3.72 -11.67 7.95
N LEU A 244 2.84 -10.77 7.49
CA LEU A 244 2.06 -9.90 8.36
C LEU A 244 1.12 -10.70 9.29
N GLY A 245 0.48 -11.76 8.78
CA GLY A 245 -0.31 -12.68 9.62
C GLY A 245 0.53 -13.33 10.71
N ALA A 246 1.72 -13.82 10.36
CA ALA A 246 2.65 -14.42 11.32
C ALA A 246 3.21 -13.41 12.32
N ALA A 247 3.50 -12.17 11.92
CA ALA A 247 3.99 -11.13 12.82
C ALA A 247 2.94 -10.70 13.84
N VAL A 248 1.67 -10.57 13.42
CA VAL A 248 0.54 -10.32 14.34
C VAL A 248 0.42 -11.45 15.36
N TYR A 249 0.33 -12.69 14.89
CA TYR A 249 0.11 -13.83 15.77
C TYR A 249 1.30 -14.08 16.70
N GLY A 250 2.53 -14.09 16.16
CA GLY A 250 3.76 -14.35 16.93
C GLY A 250 3.94 -13.40 18.09
N ALA A 251 3.83 -12.09 17.83
CA ALA A 251 3.89 -11.10 18.90
C ALA A 251 2.71 -11.20 19.88
N SER A 252 1.48 -11.45 19.39
CA SER A 252 0.30 -11.59 20.26
C SER A 252 0.33 -12.83 21.17
N GLU A 253 0.99 -13.91 20.74
CA GLU A 253 1.21 -15.14 21.50
C GLU A 253 2.51 -15.10 22.35
N GLY A 254 3.21 -13.96 22.35
CA GLY A 254 4.32 -13.66 23.26
C GLY A 254 5.72 -14.02 22.75
N LEU A 255 5.87 -14.39 21.47
CA LEU A 255 7.18 -14.58 20.84
C LEU A 255 7.84 -13.24 20.55
N ARG A 256 9.12 -13.08 20.89
CA ARG A 256 9.96 -11.98 20.41
C ARG A 256 10.11 -12.14 18.90
N THR A 257 9.32 -11.38 18.15
CA THR A 257 9.13 -11.56 16.70
C THR A 257 9.66 -10.36 15.93
N VAL A 258 10.50 -10.61 14.92
CA VAL A 258 10.91 -9.60 13.93
C VAL A 258 10.44 -10.01 12.53
N LEU A 259 9.85 -9.07 11.81
CA LEU A 259 9.56 -9.19 10.39
C LEU A 259 10.56 -8.37 9.59
N VAL A 260 11.19 -8.98 8.59
CA VAL A 260 12.15 -8.33 7.68
C VAL A 260 11.54 -8.27 6.29
N GLU A 261 11.48 -7.08 5.70
CA GLU A 261 10.89 -6.79 4.39
C GLU A 261 11.86 -5.95 3.53
N ARG A 262 12.06 -6.41 2.27
CA ARG A 262 13.00 -5.78 1.33
C ARG A 262 12.57 -4.37 0.88
N THR A 263 11.27 -4.11 0.80
CA THR A 263 10.71 -2.91 0.14
C THR A 263 9.62 -2.21 0.95
N ALA A 264 8.49 -2.87 1.15
CA ALA A 264 7.31 -2.32 1.80
C ALA A 264 6.31 -3.43 2.16
N THR A 265 5.66 -3.29 3.32
CA THR A 265 4.62 -4.24 3.75
C THR A 265 3.45 -4.34 2.77
N GLY A 266 2.90 -5.53 2.62
CA GLY A 266 1.79 -5.87 1.71
C GLY A 266 2.19 -6.81 0.57
N GLY A 267 3.48 -6.86 0.20
CA GLY A 267 3.97 -7.66 -0.93
C GLY A 267 3.21 -7.35 -2.23
N GLN A 268 3.04 -8.33 -3.12
CA GLN A 268 2.23 -8.17 -4.34
C GLN A 268 0.76 -7.81 -4.04
N ALA A 269 0.18 -8.39 -2.98
CA ALA A 269 -1.21 -8.09 -2.61
C ALA A 269 -1.41 -6.59 -2.33
N GLY A 270 -0.40 -5.93 -1.76
CA GLY A 270 -0.37 -4.48 -1.52
C GLY A 270 -0.58 -3.61 -2.76
N GLN A 271 -0.20 -4.11 -3.94
CA GLN A 271 -0.35 -3.41 -5.23
C GLN A 271 -1.75 -3.57 -5.85
N SER A 272 -2.62 -4.41 -5.28
CA SER A 272 -4.00 -4.55 -5.79
C SER A 272 -4.83 -3.31 -5.45
N SER A 273 -5.45 -2.71 -6.47
CA SER A 273 -6.36 -1.58 -6.30
C SER A 273 -7.61 -1.94 -5.52
N ARG A 274 -8.10 -3.19 -5.59
CA ARG A 274 -9.24 -3.67 -4.80
C ARG A 274 -9.23 -5.19 -4.58
N ILE A 275 -9.48 -5.59 -3.33
CA ILE A 275 -9.65 -6.98 -2.91
C ILE A 275 -11.09 -7.11 -2.38
N GLU A 276 -11.96 -7.78 -3.15
CA GLU A 276 -13.38 -7.97 -2.82
C GLU A 276 -13.67 -9.38 -2.26
N ASN A 277 -12.72 -10.31 -2.37
CA ASN A 277 -12.83 -11.70 -1.90
C ASN A 277 -12.15 -11.95 -0.54
N TYR A 278 -11.95 -10.92 0.27
CA TYR A 278 -11.43 -11.04 1.63
C TYR A 278 -12.58 -10.95 2.64
N LEU A 279 -12.81 -12.03 3.40
CA LEU A 279 -13.91 -12.14 4.34
C LEU A 279 -13.84 -11.06 5.42
N GLY A 280 -14.98 -10.40 5.68
CA GLY A 280 -15.11 -9.31 6.66
C GLY A 280 -15.14 -7.91 6.04
N PHE A 281 -14.86 -7.76 4.74
CA PHE A 281 -14.95 -6.47 4.03
C PHE A 281 -15.98 -6.56 2.88
N PRO A 282 -17.27 -6.30 3.13
CA PRO A 282 -18.34 -6.48 2.13
C PRO A 282 -18.17 -5.56 0.91
N ASP A 283 -17.64 -4.35 1.10
CA ASP A 283 -17.33 -3.38 0.03
C ASP A 283 -15.91 -3.56 -0.55
N GLY A 284 -15.19 -4.60 -0.11
CA GLY A 284 -13.77 -4.79 -0.35
C GLY A 284 -12.88 -3.74 0.32
N LEU A 285 -11.57 -3.82 0.05
CA LEU A 285 -10.55 -2.84 0.45
C LEU A 285 -9.35 -2.90 -0.49
N SER A 286 -8.51 -1.86 -0.55
CA SER A 286 -7.28 -1.93 -1.34
C SER A 286 -6.22 -2.83 -0.66
N GLY A 287 -5.27 -3.31 -1.45
CA GLY A 287 -4.12 -4.08 -0.94
C GLY A 287 -3.34 -3.33 0.14
N ALA A 288 -3.04 -2.05 -0.12
CA ALA A 288 -2.34 -1.17 0.81
C ALA A 288 -3.11 -0.98 2.13
N GLN A 289 -4.44 -0.82 2.07
CA GLN A 289 -5.28 -0.71 3.27
C GLN A 289 -5.26 -1.99 4.12
N LEU A 290 -5.28 -3.16 3.50
CA LEU A 290 -5.15 -4.44 4.21
C LEU A 290 -3.78 -4.57 4.88
N ALA A 291 -2.72 -4.26 4.13
CA ALA A 291 -1.34 -4.31 4.59
C ALA A 291 -1.09 -3.38 5.79
N ASP A 292 -1.55 -2.13 5.72
CA ASP A 292 -1.37 -1.16 6.79
C ASP A 292 -2.12 -1.54 8.08
N ARG A 293 -3.37 -2.04 7.95
CA ARG A 293 -4.14 -2.51 9.09
C ARG A 293 -3.42 -3.66 9.81
N ALA A 294 -2.88 -4.63 9.06
CA ALA A 294 -2.10 -5.73 9.63
C ALA A 294 -0.75 -5.25 10.20
N ARG A 295 -0.06 -4.32 9.55
CA ARG A 295 1.17 -3.66 10.03
C ARG A 295 0.96 -3.00 11.39
N ARG A 296 -0.08 -2.16 11.51
CA ARG A 296 -0.45 -1.50 12.78
C ARG A 296 -0.80 -2.50 13.88
N GLN A 297 -1.46 -3.62 13.54
CA GLN A 297 -1.74 -4.69 14.50
C GLN A 297 -0.45 -5.37 15.00
N ALA A 298 0.47 -5.71 14.09
CA ALA A 298 1.74 -6.35 14.45
C ALA A 298 2.56 -5.46 15.39
N VAL A 299 2.75 -4.18 15.03
CA VAL A 299 3.44 -3.19 15.88
C VAL A 299 2.74 -3.02 17.23
N LYS A 300 1.40 -2.97 17.27
CA LYS A 300 0.62 -2.87 18.52
C LYS A 300 0.88 -4.04 19.48
N PHE A 301 1.11 -5.25 18.97
CA PHE A 301 1.44 -6.41 19.79
C PHE A 301 2.94 -6.51 20.15
N GLY A 302 3.78 -5.61 19.64
CA GLY A 302 5.22 -5.62 19.89
C GLY A 302 6.04 -6.42 18.88
N ALA A 303 5.48 -6.74 17.71
CA ALA A 303 6.29 -7.23 16.59
C ALA A 303 7.20 -6.10 16.10
N GLU A 304 8.47 -6.42 15.90
CA GLU A 304 9.43 -5.52 15.29
C GLU A 304 9.36 -5.63 13.76
N LEU A 305 9.37 -4.50 13.05
CA LEU A 305 9.28 -4.46 11.60
C LEU A 305 10.48 -3.71 11.02
N VAL A 306 11.31 -4.46 10.29
CA VAL A 306 12.50 -3.99 9.59
C VAL A 306 12.18 -3.91 8.10
N THR A 307 12.34 -2.73 7.51
CA THR A 307 12.00 -2.41 6.10
C THR A 307 13.25 -1.96 5.35
N ALA A 308 13.23 -2.01 4.01
CA ALA A 308 14.39 -1.71 3.15
C ALA A 308 15.62 -2.59 3.43
N ARG A 309 15.38 -3.83 3.87
CA ARG A 309 16.42 -4.78 4.29
C ARG A 309 16.25 -6.10 3.55
N GLN A 310 17.23 -6.47 2.72
CA GLN A 310 17.16 -7.71 1.94
C GLN A 310 17.81 -8.87 2.69
N VAL A 311 17.09 -9.98 2.80
CA VAL A 311 17.66 -11.27 3.20
C VAL A 311 18.31 -11.93 1.98
N VAL A 312 19.56 -12.39 2.15
CA VAL A 312 20.38 -13.02 1.09
C VAL A 312 20.93 -14.39 1.47
N GLY A 313 20.65 -14.87 2.69
CA GLY A 313 21.13 -16.18 3.15
C GLY A 313 20.49 -16.64 4.45
N LEU A 314 20.51 -17.96 4.64
CA LEU A 314 20.09 -18.65 5.87
C LEU A 314 21.17 -19.68 6.24
N GLU A 315 21.65 -19.63 7.48
CA GLU A 315 22.67 -20.53 8.01
C GLU A 315 22.14 -21.28 9.25
N ILE A 316 22.54 -22.55 9.40
CA ILE A 316 22.09 -23.43 10.49
C ILE A 316 23.20 -23.53 11.53
N CYS A 317 23.01 -22.95 12.71
CA CYS A 317 24.03 -22.87 13.76
C CYS A 317 23.55 -23.60 15.02
N GLY A 318 23.54 -24.94 14.95
CA GLY A 318 23.03 -25.79 16.03
C GLY A 318 21.52 -25.59 16.23
N SER A 319 21.11 -25.09 17.41
CA SER A 319 19.71 -24.72 17.70
C SER A 319 19.31 -23.32 17.21
N ALA A 320 20.26 -22.49 16.79
CA ALA A 320 20.00 -21.18 16.18
C ALA A 320 19.86 -21.29 14.65
N ARG A 321 19.06 -20.40 14.07
CA ARG A 321 18.93 -20.18 12.63
C ARG A 321 19.30 -18.73 12.35
N VAL A 322 20.33 -18.53 11.53
CA VAL A 322 20.95 -17.22 11.30
C VAL A 322 20.53 -16.71 9.93
N VAL A 323 19.86 -15.57 9.89
CA VAL A 323 19.43 -14.89 8.68
C VAL A 323 20.47 -13.82 8.34
N ARG A 324 20.97 -13.83 7.11
CA ARG A 324 22.00 -12.89 6.63
C ARG A 324 21.40 -11.83 5.72
N PHE A 325 21.88 -10.60 5.88
CA PHE A 325 21.49 -9.45 5.09
C PHE A 325 22.51 -9.10 4.02
N ASP A 326 22.07 -8.29 3.06
CA ASP A 326 22.81 -7.80 1.90
C ASP A 326 24.04 -6.95 2.24
N ASP A 327 24.02 -6.21 3.35
CA ASP A 327 25.17 -5.47 3.87
C ASP A 327 26.20 -6.34 4.63
N GLY A 328 25.95 -7.65 4.74
CA GLY A 328 26.81 -8.60 5.42
C GLY A 328 26.55 -8.76 6.93
N SER A 329 25.64 -7.99 7.52
CA SER A 329 25.15 -8.20 8.88
C SER A 329 24.19 -9.40 8.97
N SER A 330 23.84 -9.81 10.19
CA SER A 330 23.00 -10.99 10.42
C SER A 330 22.25 -10.92 11.74
N VAL A 331 21.17 -11.69 11.83
CA VAL A 331 20.33 -11.84 13.02
C VAL A 331 19.98 -13.31 13.23
N ALA A 332 19.91 -13.76 14.48
CA ALA A 332 19.63 -15.15 14.82
C ALA A 332 18.23 -15.34 15.43
N ALA A 333 17.66 -16.54 15.31
CA ALA A 333 16.48 -16.94 16.05
C ALA A 333 16.40 -18.44 16.34
N HIS A 334 15.51 -18.83 17.26
CA HIS A 334 15.11 -20.22 17.42
C HIS A 334 14.34 -20.77 16.20
N SER A 335 13.62 -19.91 15.47
CA SER A 335 12.84 -20.30 14.29
C SER A 335 12.79 -19.21 13.22
N VAL A 336 12.61 -19.63 11.97
CA VAL A 336 12.47 -18.74 10.80
C VAL A 336 11.23 -19.13 10.01
N LEU A 337 10.42 -18.14 9.60
CA LEU A 337 9.32 -18.31 8.65
C LEU A 337 9.67 -17.59 7.35
N ILE A 338 9.71 -18.34 6.25
CA ILE A 338 9.88 -17.83 4.90
C ILE A 338 8.50 -17.48 4.35
N ALA A 339 8.24 -16.19 4.13
CA ALA A 339 6.99 -15.63 3.65
C ALA A 339 7.23 -14.63 2.50
N THR A 340 8.30 -14.83 1.73
CA THR A 340 8.76 -13.96 0.63
C THR A 340 7.78 -13.85 -0.53
N GLY A 341 6.84 -14.79 -0.65
CA GLY A 341 5.81 -14.79 -1.70
C GLY A 341 6.39 -15.05 -3.09
N VAL A 342 5.94 -14.24 -4.06
CA VAL A 342 6.29 -14.36 -5.48
C VAL A 342 6.42 -12.98 -6.10
N ASN A 343 7.20 -12.87 -7.17
CA ASN A 343 7.26 -11.69 -8.04
C ASN A 343 6.77 -12.02 -9.45
N TYR A 344 6.41 -11.00 -10.22
CA TYR A 344 5.94 -11.19 -11.59
C TYR A 344 7.07 -11.79 -12.43
N ARG A 345 6.77 -12.79 -13.28
CA ARG A 345 7.76 -13.33 -14.22
C ARG A 345 8.16 -12.22 -15.19
N HIS A 346 9.44 -12.19 -15.55
CA HIS A 346 9.94 -11.33 -16.61
C HIS A 346 9.27 -11.67 -17.95
N HIS A 347 8.99 -10.64 -18.76
CA HIS A 347 8.41 -10.83 -20.08
C HIS A 347 9.51 -11.20 -21.08
N PRO A 348 9.47 -12.37 -21.74
CA PRO A 348 10.58 -12.87 -22.55
C PRO A 348 10.74 -12.17 -23.92
N ALA A 349 10.11 -11.00 -24.11
CA ALA A 349 10.17 -10.27 -25.37
C ALA A 349 11.35 -9.29 -25.35
N PRO A 350 12.18 -9.21 -26.41
CA PRO A 350 13.28 -8.27 -26.50
C PRO A 350 12.87 -6.82 -26.18
N GLY A 351 13.76 -6.07 -25.53
CA GLY A 351 13.54 -4.70 -25.10
C GLY A 351 12.66 -4.52 -23.86
N VAL A 352 11.75 -5.45 -23.51
CA VAL A 352 10.74 -5.19 -22.46
C VAL A 352 11.39 -4.94 -21.09
N ASP A 353 12.36 -5.77 -20.69
CA ASP A 353 13.04 -5.57 -19.41
C ASP A 353 13.93 -4.31 -19.40
N GLU A 354 14.47 -3.90 -20.55
CA GLU A 354 15.32 -2.69 -20.72
C GLU A 354 14.54 -1.38 -20.49
N PHE A 355 13.22 -1.42 -20.61
CA PHE A 355 12.32 -0.29 -20.35
C PHE A 355 11.60 -0.39 -19.00
N THR A 356 12.00 -1.31 -18.11
CA THR A 356 11.44 -1.42 -16.75
C THR A 356 11.66 -0.12 -15.96
N GLY A 357 10.59 0.48 -15.46
CA GLY A 357 10.61 1.79 -14.81
C GLY A 357 10.76 2.98 -15.78
N ARG A 358 10.89 2.73 -17.09
CA ARG A 358 11.02 3.70 -18.20
C ARG A 358 9.88 3.57 -19.21
N GLY A 359 8.66 3.26 -18.74
CA GLY A 359 7.48 2.99 -19.58
C GLY A 359 6.92 1.57 -19.42
N VAL A 360 7.73 0.59 -19.00
CA VAL A 360 7.29 -0.76 -18.64
C VAL A 360 7.20 -0.90 -17.11
N TYR A 361 6.09 -1.45 -16.60
CA TYR A 361 5.82 -1.57 -15.16
C TYR A 361 5.19 -2.92 -14.80
N TYR A 362 5.67 -3.56 -13.73
CA TYR A 362 5.14 -4.83 -13.24
C TYR A 362 4.24 -4.59 -12.00
N GLY A 363 2.92 -4.61 -12.18
CA GLY A 363 1.93 -4.41 -11.11
C GLY A 363 1.70 -2.96 -10.62
N SER A 364 2.61 -2.02 -10.90
CA SER A 364 2.65 -0.65 -10.34
C SER A 364 1.61 0.36 -10.89
N ALA A 365 0.40 -0.09 -11.26
CA ALA A 365 -0.63 0.74 -11.89
C ALA A 365 -1.06 1.98 -11.08
N MET A 366 -0.99 1.94 -9.75
CA MET A 366 -1.39 3.08 -8.89
C MET A 366 -0.35 4.20 -8.84
N THR A 367 0.95 3.88 -8.77
CA THR A 367 2.04 4.90 -8.68
C THR A 367 2.17 5.69 -9.99
N GLU A 368 1.98 5.04 -11.13
CA GLU A 368 2.15 5.63 -12.47
C GLU A 368 0.84 6.22 -13.03
N ALA A 369 -0.27 6.18 -12.28
CA ALA A 369 -1.60 6.55 -12.75
C ALA A 369 -1.71 8.01 -13.21
N ALA A 370 -1.00 8.93 -12.54
CA ALA A 370 -0.96 10.34 -12.89
C ALA A 370 -0.24 10.57 -14.24
N ASP A 371 0.81 9.80 -14.51
CA ASP A 371 1.59 9.86 -15.75
C ASP A 371 0.92 9.10 -16.93
N CYS A 372 -0.26 8.53 -16.69
CA CYS A 372 -1.12 7.87 -17.69
C CYS A 372 -2.29 8.77 -18.16
N ALA A 373 -2.46 9.97 -17.60
CA ALA A 373 -3.53 10.89 -17.98
C ALA A 373 -3.46 11.25 -19.47
N ASP A 374 -4.61 11.28 -20.15
CA ASP A 374 -4.78 11.63 -21.57
C ASP A 374 -3.95 10.78 -22.57
N ARG A 375 -3.49 9.59 -22.15
CA ARG A 375 -2.59 8.71 -22.93
C ARG A 375 -3.21 7.36 -23.21
N ASP A 376 -2.70 6.68 -24.25
CA ASP A 376 -3.01 5.29 -24.50
C ASP A 376 -2.12 4.37 -23.64
N VAL A 377 -2.74 3.42 -22.98
CA VAL A 377 -2.12 2.53 -21.98
C VAL A 377 -2.33 1.08 -22.37
N TYR A 378 -1.28 0.26 -22.32
CA TYR A 378 -1.34 -1.17 -22.65
C TYR A 378 -1.16 -2.02 -21.39
N ILE A 379 -1.95 -3.07 -21.26
CA ILE A 379 -1.99 -3.98 -20.11
C ILE A 379 -1.88 -5.41 -20.63
N VAL A 380 -0.82 -6.14 -20.27
CA VAL A 380 -0.64 -7.56 -20.64
C VAL A 380 -1.13 -8.44 -19.51
N GLY A 381 -2.26 -9.13 -19.70
CA GLY A 381 -2.82 -10.05 -18.72
C GLY A 381 -4.32 -10.31 -18.87
N GLY A 382 -4.75 -11.54 -18.60
CA GLY A 382 -6.15 -11.98 -18.73
C GLY A 382 -6.84 -12.37 -17.41
N ALA A 383 -6.27 -12.01 -16.26
CA ALA A 383 -6.77 -12.37 -14.93
C ALA A 383 -7.20 -11.13 -14.13
N ASN A 384 -7.81 -11.34 -12.95
CA ASN A 384 -8.41 -10.26 -12.14
C ASN A 384 -7.52 -9.02 -11.96
N SER A 385 -6.24 -9.17 -11.60
CA SER A 385 -5.34 -8.02 -11.38
C SER A 385 -5.21 -7.12 -12.63
N ALA A 386 -5.13 -7.71 -13.82
CA ALA A 386 -5.07 -6.97 -15.07
C ALA A 386 -6.38 -6.20 -15.35
N GLY A 387 -7.52 -6.83 -15.11
CA GLY A 387 -8.84 -6.19 -15.27
C GLY A 387 -9.08 -5.08 -14.25
N GLN A 388 -8.68 -5.27 -12.99
CA GLN A 388 -8.78 -4.26 -11.94
C GLN A 388 -7.87 -3.06 -12.21
N ALA A 389 -6.67 -3.30 -12.74
CA ALA A 389 -5.79 -2.23 -13.22
C ALA A 389 -6.40 -1.50 -14.42
N ALA A 390 -7.03 -2.21 -15.35
CA ALA A 390 -7.69 -1.59 -16.50
C ALA A 390 -8.84 -0.65 -16.10
N VAL A 391 -9.74 -1.12 -15.23
CA VAL A 391 -10.88 -0.34 -14.67
C VAL A 391 -10.41 0.85 -13.82
N PHE A 392 -9.22 0.76 -13.21
CA PHE A 392 -8.63 1.84 -12.45
C PHE A 392 -8.00 2.91 -13.37
N LEU A 393 -7.18 2.49 -14.34
CA LEU A 393 -6.48 3.39 -15.26
C LEU A 393 -7.41 4.05 -16.27
N SER A 394 -8.53 3.39 -16.66
CA SER A 394 -9.52 3.93 -17.60
C SER A 394 -10.25 5.18 -17.12
N ARG A 395 -10.07 5.58 -15.86
CA ARG A 395 -10.63 6.83 -15.31
C ARG A 395 -9.94 8.07 -15.84
N ASN A 396 -8.64 7.97 -16.14
CA ASN A 396 -7.78 9.09 -16.52
C ASN A 396 -7.08 8.88 -17.89
N ALA A 397 -6.91 7.64 -18.33
CA ALA A 397 -6.29 7.32 -19.62
C ALA A 397 -7.24 7.56 -20.79
N ASN A 398 -6.69 7.96 -21.95
CA ASN A 398 -7.45 8.15 -23.19
C ASN A 398 -8.04 6.83 -23.71
N THR A 399 -7.19 5.80 -23.83
CA THR A 399 -7.60 4.41 -24.13
C THR A 399 -6.81 3.45 -23.25
N VAL A 400 -7.48 2.40 -22.75
CA VAL A 400 -6.80 1.26 -22.09
C VAL A 400 -6.94 0.01 -22.95
N HIS A 401 -5.82 -0.52 -23.43
CA HIS A 401 -5.74 -1.76 -24.18
C HIS A 401 -5.41 -2.95 -23.29
N ILE A 402 -6.33 -3.92 -23.18
CA ILE A 402 -6.03 -5.19 -22.50
C ILE A 402 -5.59 -6.22 -23.55
N LEU A 403 -4.33 -6.64 -23.49
CA LEU A 403 -3.70 -7.62 -24.37
C LEU A 403 -3.73 -9.00 -23.72
N VAL A 404 -4.37 -9.96 -24.39
CA VAL A 404 -4.63 -11.30 -23.85
C VAL A 404 -4.23 -12.36 -24.88
N ARG A 405 -3.31 -13.25 -24.49
CA ARG A 405 -2.87 -14.37 -25.35
C ARG A 405 -3.96 -15.42 -25.62
N GLY A 406 -4.90 -15.55 -24.68
CA GLY A 406 -6.07 -16.41 -24.81
C GLY A 406 -7.16 -15.81 -25.71
N ASP A 407 -8.10 -16.66 -26.08
CA ASP A 407 -9.32 -16.37 -26.84
C ASP A 407 -10.34 -15.50 -26.08
N SER A 408 -10.40 -15.58 -24.75
CA SER A 408 -11.30 -14.76 -23.91
C SER A 408 -10.71 -14.43 -22.53
N LEU A 409 -11.34 -13.47 -21.84
CA LEU A 409 -11.08 -13.17 -20.41
C LEU A 409 -11.73 -14.20 -19.46
N GLU A 410 -12.75 -14.93 -19.92
CA GLU A 410 -13.63 -15.76 -19.09
C GLU A 410 -12.92 -16.94 -18.41
N LYS A 411 -11.77 -17.37 -18.95
CA LYS A 411 -10.98 -18.48 -18.40
C LYS A 411 -10.31 -18.16 -17.07
N SER A 412 -10.00 -16.89 -16.80
CA SER A 412 -9.16 -16.49 -15.66
C SER A 412 -9.63 -15.21 -14.94
N MET A 413 -10.56 -14.46 -15.52
CA MET A 413 -11.14 -13.25 -14.93
C MET A 413 -12.55 -13.51 -14.40
N SER A 414 -12.87 -12.94 -13.24
CA SER A 414 -14.19 -13.07 -12.61
C SER A 414 -15.29 -12.38 -13.41
N HIS A 415 -16.45 -13.02 -13.54
CA HIS A 415 -17.52 -12.60 -14.46
C HIS A 415 -18.01 -11.15 -14.23
N TYR A 416 -18.09 -10.69 -12.98
CA TYR A 416 -18.51 -9.32 -12.67
C TYR A 416 -17.54 -8.26 -13.23
N LEU A 417 -16.24 -8.56 -13.22
CA LEU A 417 -15.19 -7.66 -13.70
C LEU A 417 -15.17 -7.60 -15.23
N ILE A 418 -15.44 -8.73 -15.89
CA ILE A 418 -15.65 -8.77 -17.35
C ILE A 418 -16.85 -7.89 -17.72
N ARG A 419 -17.99 -8.03 -17.02
CA ARG A 419 -19.19 -7.19 -17.23
C ARG A 419 -18.94 -5.71 -16.96
N GLN A 420 -18.09 -5.38 -15.99
CA GLN A 420 -17.68 -4.02 -15.70
C GLN A 420 -16.80 -3.44 -16.83
N ILE A 421 -15.85 -4.23 -17.34
CA ILE A 421 -14.97 -3.84 -18.46
C ILE A 421 -15.78 -3.58 -19.74
N GLU A 422 -16.76 -4.44 -20.05
CA GLU A 422 -17.67 -4.26 -21.20
C GLU A 422 -18.48 -2.95 -21.16
N GLN A 423 -18.69 -2.37 -19.96
CA GLN A 423 -19.45 -1.14 -19.76
C GLN A 423 -18.60 0.13 -19.87
N ILE A 424 -17.27 0.02 -19.95
CA ILE A 424 -16.35 1.16 -19.95
C ILE A 424 -15.83 1.41 -21.38
N PRO A 425 -16.27 2.48 -22.07
CA PRO A 425 -16.11 2.62 -23.52
C PRO A 425 -14.67 2.86 -24.00
N ASN A 426 -13.77 3.33 -23.12
CA ASN A 426 -12.35 3.51 -23.44
C ASN A 426 -11.47 2.29 -23.12
N ILE A 427 -12.04 1.17 -22.63
CA ILE A 427 -11.30 -0.10 -22.54
C ILE A 427 -11.50 -0.91 -23.82
N LYS A 428 -10.39 -1.34 -24.44
CA LYS A 428 -10.36 -2.13 -25.69
C LYS A 428 -9.61 -3.45 -25.43
N VAL A 429 -10.33 -4.56 -25.38
CA VAL A 429 -9.74 -5.89 -25.21
C VAL A 429 -9.27 -6.44 -26.57
N ARG A 430 -7.99 -6.84 -26.66
CA ARG A 430 -7.42 -7.57 -27.81
C ARG A 430 -7.07 -8.99 -27.35
N THR A 431 -7.91 -9.96 -27.72
CA THR A 431 -7.67 -11.39 -27.49
C THR A 431 -6.78 -11.99 -28.57
N GLY A 432 -6.24 -13.19 -28.32
CA GLY A 432 -5.29 -13.84 -29.23
C GLY A 432 -4.03 -12.99 -29.52
N THR A 433 -3.69 -12.01 -28.68
CA THR A 433 -2.64 -11.02 -28.95
C THR A 433 -1.51 -11.13 -27.93
N GLU A 434 -0.26 -11.08 -28.39
CA GLU A 434 0.93 -11.05 -27.53
C GLU A 434 1.87 -9.88 -27.88
N VAL A 435 2.65 -9.40 -26.90
CA VAL A 435 3.75 -8.45 -27.14
C VAL A 435 4.98 -9.26 -27.51
N VAL A 436 5.58 -8.99 -28.67
CA VAL A 436 6.75 -9.75 -29.16
C VAL A 436 8.05 -8.96 -29.15
N CYS A 437 7.97 -7.63 -29.05
CA CYS A 437 9.11 -6.73 -28.92
C CYS A 437 8.66 -5.41 -28.29
N ALA A 438 9.55 -4.75 -27.54
CA ALA A 438 9.42 -3.36 -27.12
C ALA A 438 10.55 -2.54 -27.74
N GLU A 439 10.23 -1.35 -28.24
CA GLU A 439 11.15 -0.49 -28.99
C GLU A 439 11.13 0.95 -28.45
N GLY A 440 12.30 1.59 -28.45
CA GLY A 440 12.54 2.93 -27.95
C GLY A 440 14.03 3.18 -27.75
N ASP A 441 14.39 4.33 -27.20
CA ASP A 441 15.78 4.73 -26.92
C ASP A 441 15.98 4.93 -25.39
N ASP A 442 15.79 6.16 -24.89
CA ASP A 442 15.80 6.47 -23.45
C ASP A 442 14.60 5.92 -22.67
N HIS A 443 13.53 5.54 -23.35
CA HIS A 443 12.28 5.05 -22.77
C HIS A 443 11.47 4.24 -23.79
N LEU A 444 10.42 3.56 -23.32
CA LEU A 444 9.48 2.85 -24.19
C LEU A 444 8.75 3.84 -25.10
N GLU A 445 8.83 3.67 -26.42
CA GLU A 445 8.08 4.46 -27.39
C GLU A 445 6.99 3.62 -28.07
N ARG A 446 7.30 2.35 -28.36
CA ARG A 446 6.48 1.45 -29.19
C ARG A 446 6.53 0.02 -28.67
N ILE A 447 5.46 -0.72 -28.96
CA ILE A 447 5.45 -2.18 -28.82
C ILE A 447 5.04 -2.83 -30.14
N VAL A 448 5.58 -4.01 -30.40
CA VAL A 448 5.17 -4.87 -31.50
C VAL A 448 4.21 -5.90 -30.96
N LEU A 449 2.98 -5.87 -31.46
CA LEU A 449 1.92 -6.82 -31.14
C LEU A 449 1.87 -7.89 -32.22
N ARG A 450 1.72 -9.16 -31.84
CA ARG A 450 1.44 -10.25 -32.76
C ARG A 450 0.05 -10.82 -32.51
N ASP A 451 -0.69 -11.04 -33.59
CA ASP A 451 -1.92 -11.84 -33.59
C ASP A 451 -1.54 -13.33 -33.71
N ASN A 452 -1.93 -14.13 -32.72
CA ASN A 452 -1.54 -15.54 -32.58
C ASN A 452 -2.23 -16.48 -33.59
N ALA A 453 -3.31 -16.04 -34.24
CA ALA A 453 -4.06 -16.85 -35.21
C ALA A 453 -3.53 -16.68 -36.64
N THR A 454 -3.07 -15.48 -36.97
CA THR A 454 -2.59 -15.08 -38.31
C THR A 454 -1.08 -14.94 -38.41
N GLY A 455 -0.39 -14.74 -37.28
CA GLY A 455 1.02 -14.39 -37.23
C GLY A 455 1.32 -12.95 -37.69
N ALA A 456 0.29 -12.12 -37.93
CA ALA A 456 0.48 -10.73 -38.34
C ALA A 456 1.03 -9.89 -37.19
N GLU A 457 1.97 -9.00 -37.49
CA GLU A 457 2.56 -8.08 -36.53
C GLU A 457 2.13 -6.64 -36.80
N ASP A 458 1.74 -5.94 -35.73
CA ASP A 458 1.29 -4.55 -35.71
C ASP A 458 2.21 -3.74 -34.78
N LYS A 459 2.69 -2.58 -35.26
CA LYS A 459 3.54 -1.69 -34.48
C LYS A 459 2.71 -0.52 -33.96
N VAL A 460 2.54 -0.45 -32.66
CA VAL A 460 1.74 0.60 -32.01
C VAL A 460 2.60 1.50 -31.13
N GLU A 461 2.30 2.80 -31.13
CA GLU A 461 2.84 3.75 -30.15
C GLU A 461 2.31 3.39 -28.76
N ALA A 462 3.22 3.30 -27.79
CA ALA A 462 2.96 2.79 -26.46
C ALA A 462 4.02 3.29 -25.47
N GLU A 463 3.78 4.42 -24.81
CA GLU A 463 4.65 4.94 -23.74
C GLU A 463 4.42 4.26 -22.37
N ARG A 464 3.33 3.48 -22.24
CA ARG A 464 2.88 2.88 -20.96
C ARG A 464 2.45 1.42 -21.18
N LEU A 465 3.26 0.49 -20.69
CA LEU A 465 3.00 -0.96 -20.70
C LEU A 465 2.99 -1.51 -19.27
N PHE A 466 1.85 -2.03 -18.81
CA PHE A 466 1.71 -2.67 -17.52
C PHE A 466 1.61 -4.19 -17.67
N LEU A 467 2.44 -4.92 -16.93
CA LEU A 467 2.59 -6.35 -17.02
C LEU A 467 1.97 -7.04 -15.80
N PHE A 468 0.96 -7.87 -16.06
CA PHE A 468 0.26 -8.72 -15.11
C PHE A 468 0.31 -10.19 -15.58
N ILE A 469 1.51 -10.61 -16.00
CA ILE A 469 1.83 -11.99 -16.37
C ILE A 469 2.16 -12.82 -15.13
N GLY A 470 2.01 -14.15 -15.19
CA GLY A 470 2.07 -15.03 -14.01
C GLY A 470 3.35 -14.89 -13.17
N ALA A 471 3.30 -15.30 -11.90
CA ALA A 471 4.37 -15.06 -10.92
C ALA A 471 5.35 -16.24 -10.76
N ALA A 472 6.48 -15.99 -10.11
CA ALA A 472 7.51 -16.97 -9.73
C ALA A 472 8.11 -16.63 -8.34
N PRO A 473 8.57 -17.61 -7.56
CA PRO A 473 9.11 -17.38 -6.23
C PRO A 473 10.58 -16.94 -6.26
N GLU A 474 10.97 -15.96 -5.44
CA GLU A 474 12.38 -15.58 -5.27
C GLU A 474 13.04 -16.42 -4.16
N THR A 475 13.51 -17.62 -4.54
CA THR A 475 14.04 -18.64 -3.61
C THR A 475 15.48 -19.04 -3.89
N ASP A 476 16.19 -18.39 -4.81
CA ASP A 476 17.55 -18.81 -5.21
C ASP A 476 18.57 -18.66 -4.07
N TRP A 477 18.35 -17.74 -3.13
CA TRP A 477 19.11 -17.62 -1.89
C TRP A 477 18.92 -18.80 -0.91
N LEU A 478 17.99 -19.71 -1.21
CA LEU A 478 17.72 -20.97 -0.50
C LEU A 478 18.18 -22.20 -1.30
N ASP A 479 18.80 -22.01 -2.47
CA ASP A 479 19.25 -23.13 -3.31
C ASP A 479 20.31 -23.98 -2.60
N GLY A 480 20.26 -25.29 -2.83
CA GLY A 480 21.08 -26.28 -2.13
C GLY A 480 20.79 -26.44 -0.62
N LEU A 481 20.11 -25.47 0.02
CA LEU A 481 19.78 -25.47 1.44
C LEU A 481 18.39 -26.07 1.73
N LEU A 482 17.37 -25.66 0.96
CA LEU A 482 16.01 -26.17 1.08
C LEU A 482 15.57 -26.98 -0.14
N ARG A 483 14.67 -27.95 0.09
CA ARG A 483 13.97 -28.65 -1.00
C ARG A 483 12.98 -27.70 -1.69
N ARG A 484 13.18 -27.54 -2.99
CA ARG A 484 12.31 -26.79 -3.91
C ARG A 484 11.75 -27.74 -4.97
N ASP A 485 10.60 -27.40 -5.54
CA ASP A 485 10.07 -28.08 -6.74
C ASP A 485 10.71 -27.56 -8.04
N GLU A 486 10.31 -28.12 -9.19
CA GLU A 486 10.86 -27.77 -10.50
C GLU A 486 10.57 -26.31 -10.93
N ASP A 487 9.53 -25.69 -10.37
CA ASP A 487 9.18 -24.26 -10.56
C ASP A 487 9.83 -23.35 -9.50
N GLY A 488 10.64 -23.90 -8.59
CA GLY A 488 11.39 -23.18 -7.56
C GLY A 488 10.62 -22.87 -6.26
N TYR A 489 9.40 -23.35 -6.07
CA TYR A 489 8.67 -23.14 -4.82
C TYR A 489 9.18 -24.05 -3.71
N VAL A 490 9.14 -23.60 -2.45
CA VAL A 490 9.63 -24.38 -1.32
C VAL A 490 8.62 -25.48 -0.96
N ILE A 491 9.10 -26.72 -0.84
CA ILE A 491 8.31 -27.89 -0.44
C ILE A 491 8.28 -27.98 1.09
N ALA A 492 7.13 -28.35 1.67
CA ALA A 492 6.93 -28.34 3.12
C ALA A 492 6.04 -29.49 3.62
N GLY A 493 6.25 -29.90 4.87
CA GLY A 493 5.40 -30.83 5.60
C GLY A 493 5.29 -32.20 4.94
N PRO A 494 4.07 -32.78 4.83
CA PRO A 494 3.87 -34.11 4.26
C PRO A 494 4.44 -34.29 2.85
N ASP A 495 4.50 -33.22 2.04
CA ASP A 495 4.96 -33.27 0.65
C ASP A 495 6.49 -33.46 0.54
N LEU A 496 7.22 -33.37 1.65
CA LEU A 496 8.64 -33.73 1.75
C LEU A 496 8.88 -35.24 1.94
N MET A 497 7.82 -36.03 2.16
CA MET A 497 7.91 -37.47 2.43
C MET A 497 7.87 -38.26 1.12
N ILE A 498 9.01 -38.81 0.71
CA ILE A 498 9.12 -39.63 -0.51
C ILE A 498 9.08 -41.11 -0.11
N GLU A 499 8.13 -41.87 -0.66
CA GLU A 499 7.92 -43.30 -0.36
C GLU A 499 7.75 -43.64 1.14
N GLY A 500 7.37 -42.64 1.95
CA GLY A 500 7.25 -42.76 3.42
C GLY A 500 8.54 -42.48 4.19
N GLU A 501 9.66 -42.21 3.50
CA GLU A 501 10.92 -41.80 4.12
C GLU A 501 10.96 -40.29 4.39
N ARG A 502 11.72 -39.91 5.42
CA ARG A 502 11.96 -38.51 5.80
C ARG A 502 13.00 -37.88 4.85
N PRO A 503 12.95 -36.55 4.60
CA PRO A 503 13.95 -35.90 3.76
C PRO A 503 15.37 -36.12 4.28
N ALA A 504 16.33 -36.29 3.36
CA ALA A 504 17.74 -36.48 3.71
C ALA A 504 18.25 -35.31 4.58
N GLY A 505 18.97 -35.64 5.67
CA GLY A 505 19.42 -34.66 6.67
C GLY A 505 18.41 -34.35 7.78
N TRP A 506 17.23 -34.99 7.80
CA TRP A 506 16.23 -34.74 8.82
C TRP A 506 16.53 -35.42 10.18
N GLU A 507 16.95 -34.61 11.15
CA GLU A 507 17.43 -35.10 12.45
C GLU A 507 16.32 -35.46 13.46
N LEU A 508 15.11 -34.90 13.33
CA LEU A 508 14.06 -35.11 14.33
C LEU A 508 13.40 -36.49 14.25
N PRO A 509 12.99 -37.10 15.38
CA PRO A 509 12.38 -38.44 15.44
C PRO A 509 10.91 -38.49 14.95
N ARG A 510 10.41 -37.38 14.41
CA ARG A 510 9.07 -37.22 13.81
C ARG A 510 9.22 -36.81 12.34
N PRO A 511 8.21 -37.02 11.47
CA PRO A 511 8.20 -36.38 10.15
C PRO A 511 8.15 -34.84 10.27
N PRO A 512 8.45 -34.11 9.17
CA PRO A 512 8.18 -32.67 9.06
C PRO A 512 6.71 -32.36 9.38
N GLY A 513 6.48 -31.30 10.16
CA GLY A 513 5.13 -30.79 10.43
C GLY A 513 4.60 -30.02 9.22
N HIS A 514 3.28 -29.81 9.15
CA HIS A 514 2.71 -28.88 8.16
C HIS A 514 3.48 -27.55 8.16
N LEU A 515 3.67 -26.95 6.99
CA LEU A 515 4.44 -25.71 6.77
C LEU A 515 5.93 -25.76 7.20
N GLU A 516 6.43 -26.83 7.82
CA GLU A 516 7.85 -27.01 8.13
C GLU A 516 8.61 -27.46 6.88
N THR A 517 9.72 -26.81 6.57
CA THR A 517 10.54 -27.09 5.38
C THR A 517 11.39 -28.34 5.58
N SER A 518 12.35 -28.61 4.68
CA SER A 518 13.35 -29.67 4.86
C SER A 518 14.35 -29.43 6.01
N ILE A 519 14.31 -28.27 6.69
CA ILE A 519 15.13 -27.97 7.87
C ILE A 519 14.23 -27.79 9.11
N PRO A 520 14.47 -28.52 10.22
CA PRO A 520 13.73 -28.35 11.47
C PRO A 520 13.80 -26.93 12.05
N GLY A 521 12.64 -26.34 12.33
CA GLY A 521 12.53 -24.96 12.81
C GLY A 521 12.58 -23.88 11.73
N VAL A 522 12.65 -24.26 10.46
CA VAL A 522 12.45 -23.36 9.32
C VAL A 522 11.11 -23.71 8.68
N PHE A 523 10.21 -22.73 8.61
CA PHE A 523 8.84 -22.86 8.10
C PHE A 523 8.67 -22.03 6.82
N VAL A 524 7.62 -22.30 6.05
CA VAL A 524 7.24 -21.52 4.87
C VAL A 524 5.72 -21.33 4.79
N ALA A 525 5.27 -20.13 4.42
CA ALA A 525 3.84 -19.81 4.30
C ALA A 525 3.52 -18.86 3.13
N GLY A 526 2.33 -19.00 2.57
CA GLY A 526 1.86 -18.17 1.46
C GLY A 526 2.53 -18.54 0.14
N ASP A 527 2.52 -17.60 -0.81
CA ASP A 527 2.72 -17.91 -2.23
C ASP A 527 4.15 -18.40 -2.61
N VAL A 528 5.13 -18.33 -1.71
CA VAL A 528 6.47 -18.95 -1.86
C VAL A 528 6.43 -20.48 -1.69
N ARG A 529 5.38 -21.02 -1.04
CA ARG A 529 5.19 -22.46 -0.81
C ARG A 529 4.63 -23.16 -2.06
N SER A 530 5.12 -24.36 -2.33
CA SER A 530 4.56 -25.26 -3.35
C SER A 530 3.12 -25.64 -3.01
N GLU A 531 2.25 -25.80 -4.02
CA GLU A 531 0.82 -26.12 -3.86
C GLU A 531 0.03 -25.24 -2.86
N SER A 532 0.47 -24.01 -2.62
CA SER A 532 -0.30 -23.01 -1.85
C SER A 532 -1.48 -22.48 -2.68
N ALA A 533 -2.58 -22.12 -2.04
CA ALA A 533 -3.80 -21.67 -2.74
C ALA A 533 -3.68 -20.34 -3.54
N LYS A 534 -2.56 -19.61 -3.43
CA LYS A 534 -2.31 -18.28 -4.07
C LYS A 534 -3.46 -17.28 -3.86
N ARG A 535 -3.94 -17.17 -2.61
CA ARG A 535 -5.03 -16.26 -2.17
C ARG A 535 -4.64 -15.52 -0.91
N VAL A 536 -4.91 -14.22 -0.87
CA VAL A 536 -4.61 -13.31 0.26
C VAL A 536 -5.13 -13.84 1.60
N ALA A 537 -6.40 -14.28 1.68
CA ALA A 537 -6.98 -14.83 2.90
C ALA A 537 -6.31 -16.17 3.34
N SER A 538 -5.91 -17.01 2.37
CA SER A 538 -5.18 -18.25 2.66
C SER A 538 -3.77 -17.96 3.15
N ALA A 539 -3.07 -16.99 2.55
CA ALA A 539 -1.75 -16.58 2.96
C ALA A 539 -1.74 -16.06 4.41
N VAL A 540 -2.69 -15.18 4.79
CA VAL A 540 -2.84 -14.73 6.19
C VAL A 540 -3.10 -15.91 7.13
N GLY A 541 -3.97 -16.86 6.72
CA GLY A 541 -4.25 -18.07 7.49
C GLY A 541 -3.04 -18.99 7.68
N GLU A 542 -2.23 -19.20 6.63
CA GLU A 542 -0.97 -19.97 6.71
C GLU A 542 0.04 -19.28 7.62
N GLY A 543 0.15 -17.94 7.58
CA GLY A 543 0.99 -17.16 8.48
C GLY A 543 0.64 -17.34 9.95
N ALA A 544 -0.66 -17.22 10.29
CA ALA A 544 -1.15 -17.49 11.64
C ALA A 544 -0.95 -18.96 12.06
N MET A 545 -1.21 -19.91 11.17
CA MET A 545 -1.01 -21.34 11.40
C MET A 545 0.47 -21.67 11.67
N ALA A 546 1.41 -21.01 10.98
CA ALA A 546 2.84 -21.18 11.19
C ALA A 546 3.28 -20.82 12.61
N VAL A 547 2.71 -19.79 13.23
CA VAL A 547 3.03 -19.41 14.63
C VAL A 547 2.66 -20.52 15.62
N MET A 548 1.45 -21.09 15.50
CA MET A 548 1.04 -22.25 16.31
C MET A 548 2.01 -23.44 16.14
N LEU A 549 2.57 -23.63 14.95
CA LEU A 549 3.54 -24.70 14.65
C LEU A 549 4.93 -24.37 15.20
N VAL A 550 5.35 -23.11 15.16
CA VAL A 550 6.55 -22.59 15.84
C VAL A 550 6.46 -22.87 17.34
N HIS A 551 5.36 -22.53 18.02
CA HIS A 551 5.20 -22.87 19.45
C HIS A 551 5.34 -24.38 19.73
N ARG A 552 4.80 -25.25 18.86
CA ARG A 552 4.94 -26.73 18.99
C ARG A 552 6.36 -27.24 18.72
N TYR A 553 7.16 -26.48 17.98
CA TYR A 553 8.57 -26.75 17.72
C TYR A 553 9.43 -26.28 18.91
N LEU A 554 9.23 -25.04 19.37
CA LEU A 554 9.95 -24.45 20.51
C LEU A 554 9.70 -25.22 21.82
N ALA A 555 8.47 -25.68 22.06
CA ALA A 555 8.12 -26.50 23.23
C ALA A 555 8.76 -27.92 23.25
N LYS A 556 9.61 -28.24 22.28
CA LYS A 556 10.33 -29.52 22.15
C LYS A 556 11.86 -29.35 21.99
N GLN A 557 12.38 -28.11 22.12
CA GLN A 557 13.82 -27.86 22.22
C GLN A 557 14.34 -28.16 23.63
#